data_AF-A0A7C5TS04-F1
#
_entry.id   AF-A0A7C5TS04-F1
#
_cell.length_a   1.000
_cell.length_b   1.000
_cell.length_c   1.000
_cell.angle_alpha   90.00
_cell.angle_beta   90.00
_cell.angle_gamma   90.00
#
_symmetry.space_group_name_H-M   'P 1'
#
loop_
_entity.id
_entity.type
_entity.pdbx_description
1 polymer ?
#
loop_
_entity_poly.entity_id
_entity_poly.type
_entity_poly.pdbx_seq_one_letter_code
_entity_poly.pdbx_strand_id
1 'polypeptide(L)'
;MGAQVRVWTVGHGNRAADALVALLREAGIRTLVDVRARPASRRHPWFAREALTARLADEGIAYVWEGRDLGGLRSLSGWTPHEALAEPGFRAYAQHMGSEAFRQAA
;
A
#
# COMPACT_ATOMS: atom_id res chain seq x y z
N MET A 1 -1.26 21.49 18.59
CA MET A 1 -0.57 20.18 18.71
C MET A 1 -1.24 19.24 17.72
N GLY A 2 -0.58 18.95 16.58
CA GLY A 2 -1.09 17.94 15.66
C GLY A 2 -1.09 16.57 16.34
N ALA A 3 -2.15 15.80 16.18
CA ALA A 3 -2.21 14.44 16.70
C ALA A 3 -1.06 13.63 16.07
N GLN A 4 -0.22 12.98 16.89
CA GLN A 4 0.76 12.04 16.37
C GLN A 4 0.03 10.78 15.89
N VAL A 5 0.20 10.45 14.62
CA VAL A 5 -0.33 9.22 14.04
C VAL A 5 0.75 8.14 14.12
N ARG A 6 0.43 7.00 14.71
CA ARG A 6 1.30 5.83 14.69
C ARG A 6 1.00 4.99 13.46
N VAL A 7 2.00 4.81 12.61
CA VAL A 7 1.91 3.98 11.40
C VAL A 7 2.59 2.64 11.64
N TRP A 8 1.93 1.56 11.23
CA TRP A 8 2.48 0.21 11.20
C TRP A 8 2.53 -0.27 9.75
N THR A 9 3.51 -1.13 9.45
CA THR A 9 3.63 -1.74 8.12
C THR A 9 3.35 -3.22 8.20
N VAL A 10 2.69 -3.76 7.17
CA VAL A 10 2.39 -5.19 7.08
C VAL A 10 2.50 -5.66 5.64
N GLY A 11 3.16 -6.79 5.45
CA GLY A 11 3.12 -7.55 4.20
C GLY A 11 2.24 -8.78 4.38
N HIS A 12 1.46 -9.13 3.35
CA HIS A 12 0.55 -10.27 3.44
C HIS A 12 1.16 -11.61 2.96
N GLY A 13 2.23 -11.58 2.16
CA GLY A 13 2.87 -12.80 1.65
C GLY A 13 1.86 -13.79 1.06
N ASN A 14 1.95 -15.06 1.49
CA ASN A 14 1.01 -16.13 1.18
C ASN A 14 -0.02 -16.42 2.30
N ARG A 15 -0.19 -15.49 3.26
CA ARG A 15 -1.13 -15.67 4.39
C ARG A 15 -2.56 -15.83 3.88
N ALA A 16 -3.37 -16.56 4.63
CA ALA A 16 -4.82 -16.50 4.50
C ALA A 16 -5.34 -15.11 4.91
N ALA A 17 -6.52 -14.71 4.41
CA ALA A 17 -7.14 -13.44 4.77
C ALA A 17 -7.38 -13.33 6.29
N ASP A 18 -7.89 -14.39 6.92
CA ASP A 18 -8.18 -14.40 8.36
C ASP A 18 -6.93 -14.23 9.22
N ALA A 19 -5.79 -14.75 8.77
CA ALA A 19 -4.52 -14.57 9.47
C ALA A 19 -4.02 -13.12 9.40
N LEU A 20 -4.29 -12.40 8.29
CA LEU A 20 -4.02 -10.96 8.22
C LEU A 20 -4.97 -10.19 9.13
N VAL A 21 -6.27 -10.50 9.08
CA VAL A 21 -7.29 -9.85 9.91
C VAL A 21 -6.97 -9.99 11.39
N ALA A 22 -6.65 -11.21 11.86
CA ALA A 22 -6.30 -11.47 13.25
C ALA A 22 -5.11 -10.60 13.69
N LEU A 23 -4.05 -10.52 12.87
CA LEU A 23 -2.89 -9.68 13.14
C LEU A 23 -3.25 -8.19 13.25
N LEU A 24 -4.11 -7.69 12.35
CA LEU A 24 -4.57 -6.29 12.39
C LEU A 24 -5.38 -6.01 13.67
N ARG A 25 -6.23 -6.96 14.09
CA ARG A 25 -7.03 -6.87 15.31
C ARG A 25 -6.18 -6.89 16.56
N GLU A 26 -5.22 -7.81 16.65
CA GLU A 26 -4.27 -7.90 17.77
C GLU A 26 -3.45 -6.61 17.93
N ALA A 27 -3.09 -5.97 16.80
CA ALA A 27 -2.38 -4.69 16.79
C ALA A 27 -3.30 -3.47 17.02
N GLY A 28 -4.61 -3.66 17.19
CA GLY A 28 -5.58 -2.58 17.37
C GLY A 28 -5.75 -1.66 16.15
N ILE A 29 -5.44 -2.16 14.95
CA ILE A 29 -5.55 -1.40 13.70
C ILE A 29 -7.02 -1.26 13.30
N ARG A 30 -7.43 -0.02 13.04
CA ARG A 30 -8.80 0.32 12.57
C ARG A 30 -8.86 0.68 11.09
N THR A 31 -7.70 0.92 10.47
CA THR A 31 -7.60 1.32 9.06
C THR A 31 -6.41 0.64 8.43
N LEU A 32 -6.65 -0.10 7.34
CA LEU A 32 -5.62 -0.61 6.45
C LEU A 32 -5.53 0.30 5.23
N VAL A 33 -4.37 0.92 5.03
CA VAL A 33 -4.07 1.70 3.82
C VAL A 33 -3.29 0.80 2.85
N ASP A 34 -3.91 0.48 1.72
CA ASP A 34 -3.29 -0.29 0.65
C ASP A 34 -2.61 0.65 -0.35
N VAL A 35 -1.28 0.69 -0.30
CA VAL A 35 -0.43 1.49 -1.20
C VAL A 35 -0.07 0.73 -2.49
N ARG A 36 -0.59 -0.47 -2.73
CA ARG A 36 -0.30 -1.22 -3.96
C ARG A 36 -0.94 -0.53 -5.15
N ALA A 37 -0.14 -0.20 -6.17
CA ALA A 37 -0.64 0.38 -7.43
C ALA A 37 -1.69 -0.50 -8.13
N ARG A 38 -1.57 -1.82 -7.97
CA ARG A 38 -2.50 -2.82 -8.48
C ARG A 38 -2.90 -3.76 -7.34
N PRO A 39 -3.97 -3.46 -6.59
CA PRO A 39 -4.45 -4.29 -5.48
C PRO A 39 -5.24 -5.50 -6.01
N ALA A 40 -4.60 -6.31 -6.85
CA ALA A 40 -5.15 -7.50 -7.46
C ALA A 40 -4.16 -8.66 -7.31
N SER A 41 -4.66 -9.88 -7.15
CA SER A 41 -3.81 -11.06 -7.06
C SER A 41 -4.50 -12.27 -7.65
N ARG A 42 -3.88 -12.88 -8.67
CA ARG A 42 -4.36 -14.14 -9.26
C ARG A 42 -4.08 -15.33 -8.35
N ARG A 43 -2.98 -15.30 -7.59
CA ARG A 43 -2.56 -16.39 -6.70
C ARG A 43 -3.31 -16.39 -5.37
N HIS A 44 -3.66 -15.21 -4.88
CA HIS A 44 -4.35 -15.01 -3.60
C HIS A 44 -5.54 -14.06 -3.80
N PRO A 45 -6.64 -14.53 -4.42
CA PRO A 45 -7.79 -13.69 -4.78
C PRO A 45 -8.39 -12.92 -3.61
N TRP A 46 -8.25 -13.43 -2.38
CA TRP A 46 -8.69 -12.75 -1.16
C TRP A 46 -7.92 -11.46 -0.83
N PHE A 47 -6.77 -11.21 -1.47
CA PHE A 47 -6.07 -9.93 -1.41
C PHE A 47 -6.38 -9.01 -2.60
N ALA A 48 -7.34 -9.36 -3.46
CA ALA A 48 -7.95 -8.40 -4.37
C ALA A 48 -8.73 -7.37 -3.56
N ARG A 49 -8.73 -6.12 -4.02
CA ARG A 49 -9.34 -4.97 -3.34
C ARG A 49 -10.74 -5.27 -2.83
N GLU A 50 -11.61 -5.78 -3.69
CA GLU A 50 -13.02 -6.01 -3.38
C GLU A 50 -13.19 -7.05 -2.27
N ALA A 51 -12.49 -8.19 -2.40
CA ALA A 51 -12.55 -9.29 -1.44
C ALA A 51 -11.97 -8.88 -0.07
N LEU A 52 -10.84 -8.18 -0.07
CA LEU A 52 -10.20 -7.72 1.16
C LEU A 52 -11.02 -6.64 1.86
N THR A 53 -11.60 -5.71 1.10
CA THR A 53 -12.51 -4.68 1.65
C THR A 53 -13.69 -5.32 2.37
N ALA A 54 -14.36 -6.28 1.74
CA ALA A 54 -15.50 -6.98 2.34
C ALA A 54 -15.09 -7.70 3.62
N ARG A 55 -13.98 -8.45 3.59
CA ARG A 55 -13.52 -9.21 4.76
C ARG A 55 -13.15 -8.32 5.94
N LEU A 56 -12.53 -7.16 5.68
CA LEU A 56 -12.16 -6.20 6.74
C LEU A 56 -13.39 -5.48 7.32
N ALA A 57 -14.40 -5.23 6.50
CA ALA A 57 -15.64 -4.59 6.93
C ALA A 57 -16.37 -5.42 8.01
N ASP A 58 -16.37 -6.76 7.89
CA ASP A 58 -16.93 -7.68 8.88
C ASP A 58 -16.32 -7.52 10.28
N GLU A 59 -15.13 -6.90 10.38
CA GLU A 59 -14.34 -6.74 11.60
C GLU A 59 -14.26 -5.27 12.05
N GLY A 60 -14.97 -4.39 11.36
CA GLY A 60 -14.94 -2.95 11.59
C GLY A 60 -13.61 -2.28 11.21
N ILE A 61 -12.82 -2.90 10.33
CA ILE A 61 -11.56 -2.32 9.83
C ILE A 61 -11.83 -1.63 8.49
N ALA A 62 -11.57 -0.32 8.44
CA ALA A 62 -11.67 0.43 7.20
C ALA A 62 -10.55 0.04 6.23
N TYR A 63 -10.89 -0.10 4.95
CA TYR A 63 -9.91 -0.28 3.88
C TYR A 63 -9.86 0.98 3.03
N VAL A 64 -8.67 1.56 2.90
CA VAL A 64 -8.40 2.75 2.07
C VAL A 64 -7.36 2.38 1.03
N TRP A 65 -7.59 2.74 -0.23
CA TRP A 65 -6.64 2.45 -1.31
C TRP A 65 -5.98 3.73 -1.79
N GLU A 66 -4.68 3.85 -1.49
CA GLU A 66 -3.83 4.99 -1.87
C GLU A 66 -2.80 4.59 -2.95
N GLY A 67 -3.01 3.46 -3.63
CA GLY A 67 -2.11 3.02 -4.70
C GLY A 67 -2.05 3.97 -5.90
N ARG A 68 -3.01 4.89 -6.05
CA ARG A 68 -2.97 5.93 -7.09
C ARG A 68 -1.76 6.85 -6.91
N ASP A 69 -1.53 7.33 -5.70
CA ASP A 69 -0.53 8.37 -5.42
C ASP A 69 0.68 7.80 -4.68
N LEU A 70 0.50 6.80 -3.82
CA LEU A 70 1.59 6.17 -3.07
C LEU A 70 2.16 4.91 -3.76
N GLY A 71 1.47 4.38 -4.76
CA GLY A 71 1.85 3.14 -5.41
C GLY A 71 3.01 3.23 -6.40
N GLY A 72 3.59 2.06 -6.69
CA GLY A 72 4.60 1.84 -7.73
C GLY A 72 4.02 1.80 -9.14
N LEU A 73 4.69 1.06 -10.04
CA LEU A 73 4.35 0.98 -11.47
C LEU A 73 4.34 2.36 -12.14
N ARG A 74 5.42 3.10 -11.94
CA ARG A 74 5.63 4.43 -12.52
C ARG A 74 6.46 4.35 -13.78
N SER A 75 6.30 5.36 -14.62
CA SER A 75 7.18 5.61 -15.76
C SER A 75 8.16 6.71 -15.38
N LEU A 76 9.43 6.52 -15.75
CA LEU A 76 10.45 7.53 -15.55
C LEU A 76 10.20 8.71 -16.50
N SER A 77 10.39 9.93 -16.02
CA SER A 77 10.33 11.12 -16.88
C SER A 77 11.53 12.03 -16.63
N GLY A 78 12.27 12.37 -17.69
CA GLY A 78 13.45 13.24 -17.56
C GLY A 78 14.57 12.63 -16.71
N TRP A 79 15.38 13.52 -16.12
CA TRP A 79 16.53 13.14 -15.32
C TRP A 79 16.14 12.66 -13.91
N THR A 80 16.91 11.70 -13.36
CA THR A 80 16.73 11.20 -11.99
C THR A 80 18.07 10.99 -11.31
N PRO A 81 18.23 11.32 -10.02
CA PRO A 81 19.45 11.01 -9.26
C PRO A 81 19.57 9.53 -8.90
N HIS A 82 18.54 8.72 -9.15
CA HIS A 82 18.47 7.33 -8.69
C HIS A 82 19.13 6.34 -9.67
N GLU A 83 20.18 6.74 -10.40
CA GLU A 83 20.82 5.93 -11.44
C GLU A 83 21.42 4.60 -10.93
N ALA A 84 21.75 4.53 -9.63
CA ALA A 84 22.26 3.32 -8.99
C ALA A 84 21.24 2.16 -8.93
N LEU A 85 19.94 2.43 -9.10
CA LEU A 85 18.92 1.39 -9.15
C LEU A 85 18.91 0.75 -10.55
N ALA A 86 19.28 -0.52 -10.66
CA ALA A 86 19.36 -1.22 -11.94
C ALA A 86 18.03 -1.23 -12.70
N GLU A 87 16.93 -1.56 -12.01
CA GLU A 87 15.62 -1.72 -12.63
C GLU A 87 14.95 -0.37 -12.94
N PRO A 88 14.55 -0.10 -14.21
CA PRO A 88 13.92 1.16 -14.59
C PRO A 88 12.64 1.48 -13.79
N GLY A 89 11.85 0.46 -13.45
CA GLY A 89 10.63 0.64 -12.64
C GLY A 89 10.92 1.11 -11.21
N PHE A 90 12.02 0.66 -10.61
CA PHE A 90 12.45 1.13 -9.29
C PHE A 90 13.00 2.55 -9.35
N ARG A 91 13.73 2.91 -10.40
CA ARG A 91 14.13 4.30 -10.66
C ARG A 91 12.94 5.24 -10.78
N ALA A 92 11.96 4.85 -11.58
CA ALA A 92 10.74 5.62 -11.78
C ALA A 92 9.96 5.81 -10.47
N TYR A 93 9.85 4.75 -9.66
CA TYR A 93 9.20 4.86 -8.35
C TYR A 93 9.99 5.75 -7.38
N ALA A 94 11.32 5.62 -7.35
CA ALA A 94 12.17 6.48 -6.52
C ALA A 94 12.05 7.96 -6.89
N GLN A 95 12.02 8.27 -8.18
CA GLN A 95 11.73 9.62 -8.66
C GLN A 95 10.34 10.10 -8.20
N HIS A 96 9.32 9.24 -8.31
CA HIS A 96 7.95 9.56 -7.89
C HIS A 96 7.84 9.86 -6.40
N MET A 97 8.59 9.15 -5.54
CA MET A 97 8.63 9.42 -4.09
C MET A 97 9.13 10.85 -3.77
N GLY A 98 9.87 11.48 -4.68
CA GLY A 98 10.31 12.88 -4.59
C GLY A 98 9.32 13.90 -5.16
N SER A 99 8.16 13.48 -5.67
CA SER A 99 7.16 14.39 -6.26
C SER A 99 6.26 15.05 -5.22
N GLU A 100 5.62 16.17 -5.60
CA GLU A 100 4.61 16.82 -4.76
C GLU A 100 3.39 15.92 -4.55
N ALA A 101 2.96 15.21 -5.61
CA ALA A 101 1.83 14.28 -5.53
C ALA A 101 2.04 13.18 -4.49
N PHE A 102 3.25 12.63 -4.38
CA PHE A 102 3.57 11.64 -3.35
C PHE A 102 3.59 12.24 -1.94
N ARG A 103 4.15 13.44 -1.77
CA ARG A 103 4.23 14.12 -0.46
C ARG A 103 2.87 14.58 0.06
N GLN A 104 1.95 14.93 -0.83
CA GLN A 104 0.61 15.44 -0.50
C GLN A 104 -0.48 14.36 -0.55
N ALA A 105 -0.11 13.09 -0.76
CA ALA A 105 -1.06 12.00 -0.67
C ALA A 105 -1.70 11.95 0.73
N ALA A 106 -3.02 11.76 0.76
CA ALA A 106 -3.86 11.93 1.94
C ALA A 106 -3.82 10.73 2.92
#